data_AF-A0A1Q3E2T9-F1
#
_entry.id   AF-A0A1Q3E2T9-F1
#
_cell.length_a   1.000
_cell.length_b   1.000
_cell.length_c   1.000
_cell.angle_alpha   90.00
_cell.angle_beta   90.00
_cell.angle_gamma   90.00
#
_symmetry.space_group_name_H-M   'P 1'
#
loop_
_entity.id
_entity.type
_entity.pdbx_description
1 polymer ?
#
loop_
_entity_poly.entity_id
_entity_poly.type
_entity_poly.pdbx_seq_one_letter_code
_entity_poly.pdbx_strand_id
1 'polypeptide(L)'
;MQRTTCTDIRIRSPADARVIFHAVLLNLLPMVTRRLDAEERALISPGSVYVWEERGPHGDLTGVGIERWTDGIRWGPSRVREGFLFYHEKQDHHFLYSDEAGLLNKPSSSNSSSRTILIKQTYTVFVETSRGQRKWHLIAYFNEESLPHLRTRCSVTSTRLSPGIQK
;
A
#
# COMPACT_ATOMS: atom_id res chain seq x y z
N MET A 1 -5.75 2.46 -16.47
CA MET A 1 -4.76 2.31 -15.39
C MET A 1 -5.37 2.80 -14.07
N GLN A 2 -5.41 1.96 -13.06
CA GLN A 2 -5.74 2.32 -11.68
C GLN A 2 -4.59 3.10 -11.06
N ARG A 3 -4.95 4.09 -10.26
CA ARG A 3 -3.99 4.99 -9.62
C ARG A 3 -3.80 4.59 -8.17
N THR A 4 -2.59 4.78 -7.68
CA THR A 4 -2.30 4.85 -6.24
C THR A 4 -3.27 5.83 -5.57
N THR A 5 -3.79 5.47 -4.40
CA THR A 5 -4.69 6.34 -3.62
C THR A 5 -3.94 7.59 -3.19
N CYS A 6 -2.74 7.47 -2.61
CA CYS A 6 -1.84 8.59 -2.42
C CYS A 6 -0.37 8.13 -2.33
N THR A 7 0.57 9.01 -2.69
CA THR A 7 2.03 8.76 -2.65
C THR A 7 2.71 9.62 -1.59
N ASP A 8 3.93 9.25 -1.22
CA ASP A 8 4.79 10.01 -0.30
C ASP A 8 4.18 10.21 1.10
N ILE A 9 3.29 9.30 1.53
CA ILE A 9 2.61 9.36 2.83
C ILE A 9 3.08 8.24 3.77
N ARG A 10 3.30 8.61 5.04
CA ARG A 10 3.50 7.70 6.17
C ARG A 10 2.24 7.65 7.04
N ILE A 11 1.73 6.44 7.29
CA ILE A 11 0.60 6.17 8.17
C ILE A 11 1.13 5.78 9.56
N ARG A 12 1.05 6.69 10.54
CA ARG A 12 1.61 6.45 11.88
C ARG A 12 0.59 5.91 12.87
N SER A 13 -0.69 6.18 12.63
CA SER A 13 -1.75 5.85 13.58
C SER A 13 -3.04 5.49 12.87
N PRO A 14 -3.98 4.80 13.54
CA PRO A 14 -5.33 4.61 13.01
C PRO A 14 -6.05 5.92 12.66
N ALA A 15 -5.71 7.03 13.34
CA ALA A 15 -6.27 8.33 13.00
C ALA A 15 -5.81 8.82 11.61
N ASP A 16 -4.52 8.64 11.28
CA ASP A 16 -4.01 8.97 9.94
C ASP A 16 -4.74 8.15 8.86
N ALA A 17 -4.95 6.85 9.10
CA ALA A 17 -5.67 5.98 8.18
C ALA A 17 -7.14 6.41 7.98
N ARG A 18 -7.84 6.82 9.04
CA ARG A 18 -9.21 7.34 8.97
C ARG A 18 -9.33 8.58 8.08
N VAL A 19 -8.33 9.47 8.11
CA VAL A 19 -8.31 10.65 7.22
C VAL A 19 -8.25 10.23 5.76
N ILE A 20 -7.43 9.23 5.42
CA ILE A 20 -7.35 8.70 4.05
C ILE A 20 -8.67 8.03 3.64
N PHE A 21 -9.27 7.20 4.49
CA PHE A 21 -10.57 6.59 4.19
C PHE A 21 -11.66 7.64 3.98
N HIS A 22 -11.70 8.67 4.82
CA HIS A 22 -12.66 9.76 4.68
C HIS A 22 -12.47 10.52 3.35
N ALA A 23 -11.22 10.80 2.95
CA ALA A 23 -10.94 11.43 1.67
C ALA A 23 -11.37 10.55 0.48
N VAL A 24 -11.21 9.23 0.57
CA VAL A 24 -11.71 8.28 -0.44
C VAL A 24 -13.25 8.25 -0.47
N LEU A 25 -13.91 8.27 0.70
CA LEU A 25 -15.37 8.32 0.80
C LEU A 25 -15.96 9.58 0.15
N LEU A 26 -15.27 10.71 0.27
CA LEU A 26 -15.61 11.96 -0.39
C LEU A 26 -15.19 12.01 -1.88
N ASN A 27 -14.66 10.94 -2.44
CA ASN A 27 -14.11 10.86 -3.80
C ASN A 27 -12.98 11.87 -4.08
N LEU A 28 -12.29 12.36 -3.04
CA LEU A 28 -11.13 13.24 -3.18
C LEU A 28 -9.84 12.47 -3.49
N LEU A 29 -9.80 11.19 -3.09
CA LEU A 29 -8.74 10.25 -3.41
C LEU A 29 -9.33 9.02 -4.13
N PRO A 30 -8.62 8.44 -5.12
CA PRO A 30 -9.13 7.29 -5.85
C PRO A 30 -9.09 6.02 -5.00
N MET A 31 -10.13 5.20 -5.14
CA MET A 31 -10.16 3.83 -4.64
C MET A 31 -9.71 2.85 -5.73
N VAL A 32 -8.99 1.81 -5.34
CA VAL A 32 -8.70 0.65 -6.19
C VAL A 32 -9.91 -0.28 -6.19
N THR A 33 -10.46 -0.58 -7.36
CA THR A 33 -11.72 -1.32 -7.55
C THR A 33 -11.54 -2.69 -8.18
N ARG A 34 -10.39 -2.95 -8.80
CA ARG A 34 -10.01 -4.27 -9.35
C ARG A 34 -8.57 -4.63 -8.98
N ARG A 35 -8.16 -5.88 -9.21
CA ARG A 35 -6.75 -6.27 -9.06
C ARG A 35 -5.85 -5.40 -9.94
N LEU A 36 -4.68 -5.06 -9.40
CA LEU A 36 -3.63 -4.38 -10.15
C LEU A 36 -3.09 -5.32 -11.25
N ASP A 37 -2.86 -4.78 -12.45
CA ASP A 37 -2.17 -5.51 -13.52
C ASP A 37 -0.65 -5.56 -13.28
N ALA A 38 0.13 -6.06 -14.26
CA ALA A 38 1.58 -6.18 -14.11
C ALA A 38 2.28 -4.81 -14.05
N GLU A 39 1.85 -3.85 -14.88
CA GLU A 39 2.44 -2.52 -14.94
C GLU A 39 2.11 -1.71 -13.68
N GLU A 40 0.85 -1.76 -13.23
CA GLU A 40 0.39 -1.09 -12.02
C GLU A 40 1.10 -1.63 -10.77
N ARG A 41 1.37 -2.95 -10.71
CA ARG A 41 2.15 -3.55 -9.61
C ARG A 41 3.61 -3.14 -9.63
N ALA A 42 4.21 -2.98 -10.81
CA ALA A 42 5.60 -2.54 -10.94
C ALA A 42 5.82 -1.11 -10.41
N LEU A 43 4.76 -0.32 -10.24
CA LEU A 43 4.81 1.03 -9.68
C LEU A 43 4.75 1.07 -8.14
N ILE A 44 4.53 -0.06 -7.47
CA ILE A 44 4.52 -0.12 -6.01
C ILE A 44 5.91 0.25 -5.47
N SER A 45 5.95 1.26 -4.62
CA SER A 45 7.18 1.85 -4.10
C SER A 45 6.97 2.40 -2.68
N PRO A 46 8.05 2.64 -1.90
CA PRO A 46 7.94 3.29 -0.60
C PRO A 46 7.15 4.61 -0.69
N GLY A 47 6.20 4.81 0.23
CA GLY A 47 5.26 5.92 0.23
C GLY A 47 3.95 5.66 -0.52
N SER A 48 3.84 4.56 -1.29
CA SER A 48 2.59 4.20 -1.96
C SER A 48 1.53 3.75 -0.96
N VAL A 49 0.33 4.31 -1.08
CA VAL A 49 -0.85 3.94 -0.28
C VAL A 49 -2.01 3.61 -1.21
N TYR A 50 -2.70 2.50 -0.94
CA TYR A 50 -3.86 2.04 -1.68
C TYR A 50 -5.03 1.80 -0.72
N VAL A 51 -6.22 2.20 -1.14
CA VAL A 51 -7.48 1.87 -0.48
C VAL A 51 -8.35 1.05 -1.42
N TRP A 52 -8.96 -0.01 -0.91
CA TRP A 52 -9.89 -0.85 -1.66
C TRP A 52 -11.05 -1.34 -0.79
N GLU A 53 -12.19 -1.59 -1.43
CA GLU A 53 -13.37 -2.19 -0.83
C GLU A 53 -13.34 -3.72 -0.99
N GLU A 54 -13.50 -4.45 0.12
CA GLU A 54 -13.65 -5.90 0.09
C GLU A 54 -14.95 -6.28 -0.57
N ARG A 55 -14.83 -7.09 -1.62
CA ARG A 55 -15.98 -7.71 -2.28
C ARG A 55 -16.72 -8.57 -1.25
N GLY A 56 -17.99 -8.22 -1.01
CA GLY A 56 -18.86 -8.98 -0.11
C GLY A 56 -19.18 -10.38 -0.64
N PRO A 57 -19.69 -11.28 0.22
CA PRO A 57 -20.05 -12.65 -0.15
C PRO A 57 -21.18 -12.74 -1.20
N HIS A 58 -21.98 -11.68 -1.35
CA HIS A 58 -22.99 -11.53 -2.41
C HIS A 58 -22.51 -10.68 -3.59
N GLY A 59 -21.19 -10.49 -3.74
CA GLY A 59 -20.62 -9.61 -4.76
C GLY A 59 -21.05 -9.99 -6.17
N ASP A 60 -21.21 -8.97 -7.03
CA ASP A 60 -21.72 -9.10 -8.40
C ASP A 60 -21.14 -10.32 -9.13
N LEU A 61 -22.00 -11.10 -9.80
CA LEU A 61 -21.65 -12.34 -10.52
C LEU A 61 -20.56 -12.15 -11.60
N THR A 62 -20.19 -10.90 -11.87
CA THR A 62 -19.11 -10.49 -12.78
C THR A 62 -17.73 -11.03 -12.38
N GLY A 63 -17.53 -11.45 -11.13
CA GLY A 63 -16.22 -11.88 -10.60
C GLY A 63 -15.20 -10.75 -10.48
N VAL A 64 -15.59 -9.51 -10.81
CA VAL A 64 -14.73 -8.33 -10.71
C VAL A 64 -14.75 -7.81 -9.27
N GLY A 65 -13.56 -7.49 -8.74
CA GLY A 65 -13.39 -6.98 -7.38
C GLY A 65 -12.13 -7.52 -6.71
N ILE A 66 -11.91 -7.12 -5.46
CA ILE A 66 -10.77 -7.58 -4.66
C ILE A 66 -11.33 -8.26 -3.41
N GLU A 67 -10.88 -9.48 -3.16
CA GLU A 67 -11.13 -10.21 -1.91
C GLU A 67 -9.88 -10.21 -1.02
N ARG A 68 -8.70 -10.20 -1.65
CA ARG A 68 -7.40 -10.17 -1.02
C ARG A 68 -6.45 -9.35 -1.87
N TRP A 69 -5.70 -8.48 -1.21
CA TRP A 69 -4.65 -7.69 -1.85
C TRP A 69 -3.50 -8.58 -2.34
N THR A 70 -3.14 -8.45 -3.61
CA THR A 70 -2.07 -9.22 -4.26
C THR A 70 -1.14 -8.27 -5.00
N ASP A 71 0.07 -8.10 -4.49
CA ASP A 71 1.10 -7.19 -5.03
C ASP A 71 2.23 -7.94 -5.76
N GLY A 72 2.26 -9.27 -5.70
CA GLY A 72 3.32 -10.09 -6.32
C GLY A 72 4.63 -10.12 -5.54
N ILE A 73 4.68 -9.49 -4.36
CA ILE A 73 5.86 -9.47 -3.50
C ILE A 73 5.77 -10.62 -2.50
N ARG A 74 6.91 -11.25 -2.18
CA ARG A 74 6.96 -12.32 -1.17
C ARG A 74 7.03 -11.71 0.22
N TRP A 75 6.08 -12.06 1.07
CA TRP A 75 5.96 -11.48 2.40
C TRP A 75 6.28 -12.49 3.50
N GLY A 76 6.89 -11.99 4.57
CA GLY A 76 7.00 -12.65 5.86
C GLY A 76 5.64 -12.90 6.53
N PRO A 77 5.61 -13.66 7.64
CA PRO A 77 4.40 -13.78 8.46
C PRO A 77 3.98 -12.41 8.99
N SER A 78 2.67 -12.21 9.18
CA SER A 78 2.16 -10.95 9.73
C SER A 78 2.63 -10.73 11.17
N ARG A 79 2.76 -9.45 11.52
CA ARG A 79 3.02 -8.97 12.88
C ARG A 79 2.01 -7.90 13.23
N VAL A 80 1.33 -8.04 14.37
CA VAL A 80 0.37 -7.05 14.86
C VAL A 80 1.12 -5.98 15.65
N ARG A 81 0.87 -4.71 15.36
CA ARG A 81 1.35 -3.59 16.18
C ARG A 81 0.40 -2.41 16.02
N GLU A 82 -0.05 -1.83 17.13
CA GLU A 82 -0.86 -0.60 17.17
C GLU A 82 -2.13 -0.65 16.29
N GLY A 83 -2.77 -1.82 16.21
CA GLY A 83 -3.96 -2.02 15.38
C GLY A 83 -3.70 -2.26 13.89
N PHE A 84 -2.42 -2.30 13.46
CA PHE A 84 -2.02 -2.63 12.10
C PHE A 84 -1.44 -4.05 12.00
N LEU A 85 -1.46 -4.60 10.79
CA LEU A 85 -0.61 -5.73 10.42
C LEU A 85 0.59 -5.25 9.62
N PHE A 86 1.76 -5.78 9.93
CA PHE A 86 3.00 -5.52 9.22
C PHE A 86 3.54 -6.80 8.60
N TYR A 87 4.10 -6.64 7.41
CA TYR A 87 4.76 -7.69 6.65
C TYR A 87 6.10 -7.14 6.16
N HIS A 88 7.16 -7.94 6.28
CA HIS A 88 8.48 -7.61 5.74
C HIS A 88 8.69 -8.41 4.46
N GLU A 89 9.21 -7.77 3.43
CA GLU A 89 9.58 -8.42 2.18
C GLU A 89 10.63 -9.50 2.46
N LYS A 90 10.47 -10.67 1.82
CA LYS A 90 11.49 -11.70 1.77
C LYS A 90 12.29 -11.53 0.48
N GLN A 91 13.61 -11.39 0.60
CA GLN A 91 14.48 -11.40 -0.55
C GLN A 91 14.56 -12.82 -1.15
N ASP A 92 14.52 -12.90 -2.46
CA ASP A 92 14.79 -14.15 -3.16
C ASP A 92 16.29 -14.41 -3.21
N HIS A 93 16.76 -15.36 -2.41
CA HIS A 93 18.15 -15.83 -2.43
C HIS A 93 18.54 -16.52 -3.75
N HIS A 94 17.62 -16.68 -4.70
CA HIS A 94 17.84 -17.43 -5.94
C HIS A 94 18.80 -16.74 -6.93
N PHE A 95 19.08 -15.44 -6.75
CA PHE A 95 20.11 -14.73 -7.51
C PHE A 95 21.52 -14.95 -6.97
N LEU A 96 21.68 -15.46 -5.73
CA LEU A 96 23.00 -15.69 -5.14
C LEU A 96 23.61 -17.04 -5.52
N TYR A 97 22.81 -17.97 -6.07
CA TYR A 97 23.27 -19.32 -6.45
C TYR A 97 23.39 -19.53 -7.96
N SER A 98 23.03 -18.55 -8.80
CA SER A 98 23.12 -18.69 -10.26
C SER A 98 24.45 -18.17 -10.84
N ASP A 99 25.27 -17.47 -10.04
CA ASP A 99 26.55 -16.90 -10.48
C ASP A 99 27.78 -17.74 -10.07
N GLU A 100 27.63 -18.83 -9.29
CA GLU A 100 28.78 -19.61 -8.80
C GLU A 100 29.37 -20.58 -9.85
N ALA A 101 28.76 -20.69 -11.04
CA ALA A 101 29.28 -21.55 -12.12
C ALA A 101 30.21 -20.82 -13.11
N GLY A 102 30.47 -19.52 -12.94
CA GLY A 102 31.33 -18.78 -13.86
C GLY A 102 31.97 -17.55 -13.25
N LEU A 103 33.31 -17.56 -13.21
CA LEU A 103 34.23 -16.43 -13.03
C LEU A 103 34.86 -16.27 -11.64
N LEU A 104 35.98 -16.98 -11.49
CA LEU A 104 37.16 -16.51 -10.73
C LEU A 104 37.56 -15.09 -11.21
N ASN A 105 37.98 -14.25 -10.26
CA ASN A 105 38.52 -12.88 -10.41
C ASN A 105 37.52 -11.74 -10.66
N LYS A 106 36.92 -11.22 -9.59
CA LYS A 106 36.68 -9.78 -9.43
C LYS A 106 37.09 -9.33 -8.01
N PRO A 107 37.80 -8.21 -7.86
CA PRO A 107 38.09 -7.66 -6.55
C PRO A 107 36.76 -7.34 -5.86
N SER A 108 36.67 -7.71 -4.60
CA SER A 108 35.53 -7.50 -3.72
C SER A 108 35.26 -6.01 -3.51
N SER A 109 34.62 -5.35 -4.48
CA SER A 109 33.83 -4.16 -4.22
C SER A 109 32.51 -4.65 -3.61
N SER A 110 32.43 -4.52 -2.30
CA SER A 110 31.27 -4.76 -1.45
C SER A 110 30.10 -3.84 -1.83
N ASN A 111 29.56 -3.99 -3.04
CA ASN A 111 28.30 -3.39 -3.44
C ASN A 111 27.22 -4.47 -3.49
N SER A 112 27.14 -5.25 -2.40
CA SER A 112 25.85 -5.76 -1.93
C SER A 112 25.01 -4.54 -1.65
N SER A 113 24.42 -3.97 -2.71
CA SER A 113 23.41 -2.94 -2.61
C SER A 113 22.41 -3.49 -1.60
N SER A 114 22.44 -2.93 -0.40
CA SER A 114 21.60 -3.35 0.71
C SER A 114 20.18 -3.00 0.26
N ARG A 115 19.56 -3.88 -0.54
CA ARG A 115 18.24 -3.62 -1.09
C ARG A 115 17.35 -3.46 0.12
N THR A 116 16.92 -2.22 0.35
CA THR A 116 16.09 -1.84 1.47
C THR A 116 14.88 -2.76 1.50
N ILE A 117 14.66 -3.44 2.62
CA ILE A 117 13.54 -4.36 2.76
C ILE A 117 12.25 -3.54 2.74
N LEU A 118 11.37 -3.83 1.78
CA LEU A 118 10.06 -3.19 1.76
C LEU A 118 9.21 -3.74 2.92
N ILE A 119 8.45 -2.85 3.54
CA ILE A 119 7.51 -3.13 4.60
C ILE A 119 6.12 -2.78 4.09
N LYS A 120 5.20 -3.72 4.21
CA LYS A 120 3.77 -3.51 3.97
C LYS A 120 3.05 -3.39 5.31
N GLN A 121 2.32 -2.31 5.47
CA GLN A 121 1.44 -2.03 6.60
C GLN A 121 -0.01 -2.03 6.13
N THR A 122 -0.87 -2.75 6.84
CA THR A 122 -2.29 -2.86 6.47
C THR A 122 -3.20 -2.48 7.62
N TYR A 123 -4.33 -1.85 7.28
CA TYR A 123 -5.39 -1.49 8.22
C TYR A 123 -6.76 -1.74 7.60
N THR A 124 -7.72 -2.20 8.40
CA THR A 124 -9.06 -2.56 7.93
C THR A 124 -10.11 -1.88 8.80
N VAL A 125 -11.17 -1.38 8.17
CA VAL A 125 -12.30 -0.73 8.84
C VAL A 125 -13.62 -1.12 8.18
N PHE A 126 -14.71 -0.95 8.91
CA PHE A 126 -16.05 -0.91 8.32
C PHE A 126 -16.44 0.56 8.09
N VAL A 127 -16.93 0.86 6.90
CA VAL A 127 -17.36 2.19 6.46
C VAL A 127 -18.83 2.11 6.10
N GLU A 128 -19.63 3.03 6.65
CA GLU A 128 -21.02 3.16 6.24
C GLU A 128 -21.08 3.92 4.91
N THR A 129 -21.71 3.32 3.91
CA THR A 129 -21.86 3.91 2.58
C THR A 129 -23.34 4.00 2.22
N SER A 130 -23.68 4.70 1.14
CA SER A 130 -25.05 4.67 0.60
C SER A 130 -25.53 3.27 0.21
N ARG A 131 -24.59 2.33 0.02
CA ARG A 131 -24.86 0.91 -0.28
C ARG A 131 -24.87 0.04 0.99
N GLY A 132 -24.90 0.65 2.19
CA GLY A 132 -24.77 -0.03 3.48
C GLY A 132 -23.32 -0.14 3.96
N GLN A 133 -23.11 -0.89 5.03
CA GLN A 133 -21.79 -1.11 5.62
C GLN A 133 -20.89 -1.91 4.68
N ARG A 134 -19.71 -1.37 4.39
CA ARG A 134 -18.68 -1.97 3.53
C ARG A 134 -17.38 -2.11 4.29
N LYS A 135 -16.64 -3.18 4.04
CA LYS A 135 -15.34 -3.43 4.66
C LYS A 135 -14.24 -2.91 3.76
N TRP A 136 -13.52 -1.89 4.21
CA TRP A 136 -12.46 -1.24 3.45
C TRP A 136 -11.09 -1.57 4.04
N HIS A 137 -10.10 -1.57 3.16
CA HIS A 137 -8.72 -1.89 3.50
C HIS A 137 -7.80 -0.79 3.00
N LEU A 138 -6.79 -0.47 3.81
CA LEU A 138 -5.67 0.38 3.46
C LEU A 138 -4.41 -0.46 3.43
N ILE A 139 -3.61 -0.30 2.38
CA ILE A 139 -2.30 -0.91 2.20
C ILE A 139 -1.29 0.22 2.02
N ALA A 140 -0.29 0.31 2.89
CA ALA A 140 0.79 1.28 2.82
C ALA A 140 2.14 0.57 2.69
N TYR A 141 3.02 1.11 1.87
CA TYR A 141 4.36 0.60 1.64
C TYR A 141 5.40 1.61 2.11
N PHE A 142 6.44 1.15 2.78
CA PHE A 142 7.60 1.96 3.15
C PHE A 142 8.82 1.08 3.38
N ASN A 143 10.00 1.66 3.53
CA ASN A 143 11.17 0.99 4.09
C ASN A 143 11.76 1.88 5.18
N GLU A 144 12.77 1.40 5.92
CA GLU A 144 13.35 2.17 7.04
C GLU A 144 13.97 3.50 6.57
N GLU A 145 14.60 3.51 5.38
CA GLU A 145 15.25 4.69 4.81
C GLU A 145 14.25 5.77 4.33
N SER A 146 13.06 5.37 3.91
CA SER A 146 12.03 6.30 3.41
C SER A 146 11.31 6.99 4.57
N LEU A 147 11.24 6.38 5.76
CA LEU A 147 10.46 6.89 6.91
C LEU A 147 10.70 8.36 7.29
N PRO A 148 11.94 8.90 7.25
CA PRO A 148 12.19 10.32 7.54
C PRO A 148 11.69 11.27 6.45
N HIS A 149 11.55 10.78 5.22
CA HIS A 149 11.24 11.57 4.02
C HIS A 149 9.74 11.58 3.69
N LEU A 150 8.99 10.60 4.21
CA LEU A 150 7.55 10.49 3.98
C LEU A 150 6.77 11.52 4.80
N ARG A 151 5.79 12.15 4.15
CA ARG A 151 4.91 13.15 4.78
C ARG A 151 3.84 12.45 5.62
N THR A 152 3.42 13.08 6.70
CA THR A 152 2.35 12.53 7.57
C THR A 152 0.99 13.16 7.30
N ARG A 153 0.94 14.19 6.45
CA ARG A 153 -0.29 14.86 6.02
C ARG A 153 -0.50 14.60 4.55
N CYS A 154 -1.66 14.02 4.22
CA CYS A 154 -2.09 13.91 2.83
C CYS A 154 -2.40 15.31 2.29
N SER A 155 -1.77 15.70 1.17
CA SER A 155 -1.89 17.03 0.54
C SER A 155 -3.33 17.43 0.20
N VAL A 156 -4.24 16.46 0.07
CA VAL A 156 -5.66 16.68 -0.17
C VAL A 156 -6.35 17.45 0.97
N THR A 157 -5.84 17.36 2.20
CA THR A 157 -6.32 18.18 3.33
C THR A 157 -5.89 19.66 3.24
N SER A 158 -4.99 20.02 2.33
CA SER A 158 -4.54 21.40 2.12
C SER A 158 -5.29 22.15 1.02
N THR A 159 -6.13 21.45 0.25
CA THR A 159 -7.08 22.09 -0.68
C THR A 159 -8.20 22.69 0.16
N ARG A 160 -8.15 24.02 0.27
CA ARG A 160 -9.08 24.88 1.00
C ARG A 160 -10.51 24.37 0.89
N LEU A 161 -11.19 24.28 2.04
CA LEU A 161 -12.63 24.42 2.09
C LEU A 161 -12.97 25.68 1.29
N SER A 162 -13.65 25.52 0.15
CA SER A 162 -14.27 26.65 -0.52
C SER A 162 -15.18 27.33 0.51
N PRO A 163 -15.09 28.66 0.71
CA PRO A 163 -15.97 29.38 1.61
C PRO A 163 -17.35 29.43 0.96
N GLY A 164 -18.16 28.41 1.20
CA GLY A 164 -19.45 28.29 0.56
C GLY A 164 -20.12 26.98 0.91
N ILE A 165 -20.51 26.84 2.17
CA ILE A 165 -21.77 26.24 2.65
C ILE A 165 -21.80 26.54 4.15
N GLN A 166 -22.64 27.50 4.53
CA GLN A 166 -23.13 27.69 5.89
C GLN A 166 -24.56 27.16 5.96
N LYS A 167 -24.83 26.46 7.08
CA LYS A 167 -26.10 25.92 7.58
C LYS A 167 -26.68 24.71 6.85
#